data_AF-A0A7C7LVA2-F1
#
_entry.id   AF-A0A7C7LVA2-F1
#
_cell.length_a   1.000
_cell.length_b   1.000
_cell.length_c   1.000
_cell.angle_alpha   90.00
_cell.angle_beta   90.00
_cell.angle_gamma   90.00
#
_symmetry.space_group_name_H-M   'P 1'
#
loop_
_entity.id
_entity.type
_entity.pdbx_description
1 polymer ?
#
loop_
_entity_poly.entity_id
_entity_poly.type
_entity_poly.pdbx_seq_one_letter_code
_entity_poly.pdbx_strand_id
1 'polypeptide(L)' 'MKIDIHTHILPENWPNLKEEFGYGGWVSLEHHDPGSAKMLKDNEFFRTVEANCWDPNIRM' A
#
# COMPACT_ATOMS: atom_id res chain seq x y z
N MET A 1 -25.77 9.08 -12.04
CA MET A 1 -24.52 8.31 -11.94
C MET A 1 -23.37 9.30 -11.77
N LYS A 2 -22.59 9.17 -10.69
CA LYS A 2 -21.36 9.95 -10.48
C LYS A 2 -20.19 8.99 -10.69
N ILE A 3 -19.19 9.42 -11.45
CA ILE A 3 -17.98 8.62 -11.74
C ILE A 3 -16.80 9.40 -11.21
N ASP A 4 -16.02 8.77 -10.34
CA ASP A 4 -14.70 9.25 -9.94
C ASP A 4 -13.66 8.62 -10.85
N ILE A 5 -12.83 9.45 -11.49
CA ILE A 5 -11.78 9.02 -12.42
C ILE A 5 -10.37 9.14 -11.81
N HIS A 6 -10.25 9.61 -10.56
CA HIS A 6 -8.96 9.78 -9.89
C HIS A 6 -8.99 9.11 -8.51
N THR A 7 -8.75 7.81 -8.50
CA THR A 7 -8.56 7.03 -7.27
C THR A 7 -7.37 6.10 -7.42
N HIS A 8 -6.76 5.74 -6.29
CA HIS A 8 -5.64 4.81 -6.22
C HIS A 8 -6.00 3.66 -5.27
N ILE A 9 -5.56 2.46 -5.61
CA ILE A 9 -5.57 1.29 -4.73
C ILE A 9 -4.22 0.58 -4.89
N LEU A 10 -3.68 0.11 -3.77
CA LEU A 10 -2.43 -0.62 -3.72
C LEU A 10 -2.69 -2.11 -3.50
N PRO A 11 -1.84 -3.01 -4.02
CA PRO A 11 -1.90 -4.42 -3.62
C PRO A 11 -1.77 -4.57 -2.09
N GLU A 12 -2.44 -5.56 -1.53
CA GLU A 12 -2.25 -5.91 -0.11
C GLU A 12 -0.83 -6.47 0.13
N ASN A 13 -0.37 -7.32 -0.78
CA ASN A 13 0.94 -7.98 -0.72
C ASN A 13 1.69 -7.80 -2.05
N TRP A 14 3.01 -7.58 -1.95
CA TRP A 14 3.90 -7.26 -3.06
C TRP A 14 5.16 -8.12 -2.91
N PRO A 15 5.82 -8.52 -4.01
CA PRO A 15 7.18 -9.04 -3.91
C PRO A 15 8.14 -7.95 -3.43
N ASN A 16 9.35 -8.34 -3.02
CA ASN A 16 10.40 -7.37 -2.71
C ASN A 16 10.90 -6.71 -4.01
N LEU A 17 10.29 -5.58 -4.37
CA LEU A 17 10.58 -4.85 -5.62
C LEU A 17 12.03 -4.34 -5.69
N LYS A 18 12.67 -4.11 -4.54
CA LYS A 18 14.09 -3.75 -4.51
C LYS A 18 14.97 -4.91 -4.96
N GLU A 19 14.66 -6.14 -4.52
CA GLU A 19 15.37 -7.34 -4.98
C GLU A 19 15.05 -7.63 -6.45
N GLU A 20 13.81 -7.43 -6.88
CA GLU A 20 13.37 -7.69 -8.25
C GLU A 20 14.01 -6.74 -9.28
N PHE A 21 14.08 -5.45 -8.96
CA PHE A 21 14.53 -4.42 -9.91
C PHE A 21 15.92 -3.84 -9.62
N GLY A 22 16.54 -4.18 -8.48
CA GLY A 22 17.92 -3.81 -8.17
C GLY A 22 18.15 -2.34 -7.75
N TYR A 23 17.09 -1.58 -7.48
CA TYR A 23 17.17 -0.19 -6.97
C TYR A 23 16.12 0.11 -5.89
N GLY A 24 16.34 1.17 -5.11
CA GLY A 24 15.46 1.59 -4.01
C GLY A 24 14.34 2.55 -4.42
N GLY A 25 13.69 3.17 -3.44
CA GLY A 25 12.55 4.07 -3.64
C GLY A 25 11.19 3.37 -3.61
N TRP A 26 11.17 2.07 -3.33
CA TRP A 26 9.96 1.27 -3.29
C TRP A 26 9.23 1.39 -1.97
N VAL A 27 7.90 1.29 -2.05
CA VAL A 27 7.04 1.16 -0.87
C VAL A 27 6.70 -0.29 -0.60
N SER A 28 6.47 -0.61 0.67
CA SER A 28 5.89 -1.89 1.12
C SER A 28 4.85 -1.62 2.21
N LEU A 29 3.96 -2.58 2.45
CA LEU A 29 2.96 -2.52 3.51
C LEU A 29 3.28 -3.56 4.58
N GLU A 30 3.45 -3.12 5.82
CA GLU A 30 3.59 -3.97 7.00
C GLU A 30 2.26 -4.01 7.76
N HIS A 31 1.53 -5.11 7.58
CA HIS A 31 0.25 -5.40 8.23
C HIS A 31 0.50 -5.89 9.66
N HIS A 32 0.54 -4.95 10.60
CA HIS A 32 0.80 -5.22 12.02
C HIS A 32 -0.47 -5.13 12.88
N ASP A 33 -1.50 -4.43 12.41
CA ASP A 33 -2.74 -4.19 13.13
C ASP A 33 -3.97 -4.54 12.25
N PRO A 34 -5.09 -5.03 12.82
CA PRO A 34 -6.31 -5.24 12.05
C PRO A 34 -6.82 -3.93 11.44
N GLY A 35 -6.97 -3.91 10.10
CA GLY A 35 -7.53 -2.78 9.37
C GLY A 35 -6.57 -1.60 9.13
N SER A 36 -5.30 -1.70 9.53
CA SER A 36 -4.28 -0.68 9.23
C SER A 36 -2.91 -1.30 8.95
N ALA A 37 -2.09 -0.60 8.17
CA ALA A 37 -0.74 -1.03 7.82
C ALA A 37 0.24 0.14 7.92
N LYS A 38 1.49 -0.16 8.26
CA LYS A 38 2.60 0.80 8.09
C LYS A 38 3.03 0.73 6.64
N MET A 39 2.98 1.86 5.95
CA MET A 39 3.65 2.04 4.68
C MET A 39 5.11 2.37 4.96
N LEU A 40 6.01 1.52 4.47
CA LEU A 40 7.45 1.73 4.55
C LEU A 40 7.97 2.17 3.19
N LYS A 41 8.94 3.07 3.15
CA LYS A 41 9.73 3.38 1.95
C LYS A 41 11.18 3.02 2.24
N ASP A 42 11.77 2.14 1.44
CA ASP A 42 13.15 1.66 1.66
C ASP A 42 13.39 1.15 3.10
N ASN A 43 12.41 0.44 3.66
CA ASN A 43 12.37 -0.05 5.05
C ASN A 43 12.28 1.02 6.15
N GLU A 44 12.16 2.30 5.79
CA GLU A 44 11.88 3.37 6.74
C GLU A 44 10.38 3.65 6.83
N PHE A 45 9.88 3.93 8.04
CA PHE A 45 8.49 4.31 8.23
C PHE A 45 8.16 5.58 7.43
N PHE A 46 7.15 5.49 6.57
CA PHE A 46 6.66 6.64 5.81
C PHE A 46 5.35 7.18 6.39
N ARG A 47 4.33 6.33 6.57
CA ARG A 47 3.04 6.68 7.19
C ARG A 47 2.23 5.44 7.55
N THR A 48 1.19 5.62 8.37
CA THR A 48 0.13 4.61 8.52
C THR A 48 -0.93 4.81 7.44
N VAL A 49 -1.47 3.70 6.91
CA VAL A 49 -2.60 3.67 5.98
C VAL A 49 -3.68 2.73 6.50
N GLU A 50 -4.94 3.03 6.19
CA GLU A 50 -6.09 2.20 6.55
C GLU A 50 -6.43 1.21 5.42
N ALA A 51 -7.23 0.20 5.75
CA ALA A 51 -7.58 -0.88 4.82
C ALA A 51 -8.22 -0.42 3.52
N ASN A 52 -8.86 0.76 3.48
CA ASN A 52 -9.35 1.36 2.24
C ASN A 52 -8.25 1.60 1.17
N CYS A 53 -6.97 1.62 1.55
CA CYS A 53 -5.85 1.79 0.61
C CYS A 53 -5.54 0.51 -0.19
N TRP A 54 -5.97 -0.67 0.26
CA TRP A 54 -5.67 -1.96 -0.41
C TRP A 54 -6.86 -2.93 -0.52
N ASP A 55 -7.87 -2.82 0.34
CA ASP A 55 -9.08 -3.63 0.30
C ASP A 55 -10.16 -2.95 -0.55
N PRO A 56 -10.48 -3.47 -1.75
CA PRO A 56 -11.49 -2.89 -2.62
C PRO A 56 -12.90 -2.94 -2.01
N ASN A 57 -13.22 -3.92 -1.14
CA ASN A 57 -14.53 -4.03 -0.54
C ASN A 57 -14.76 -2.95 0.54
N ILE A 58 -13.71 -2.54 1.24
CA ILE A 58 -13.76 -1.46 2.24
C ILE A 58 -13.79 -0.08 1.56
N ARG A 59 -13.19 0.03 0.37
CA ARG A 59 -13.16 1.28 -0.41
C ARG A 59 -14.53 1.65 -1.02
N MET A 60 -15.37 0.65 -1.32
CA MET A 60 -16.66 0.81 -2.02
C MET A 60 -17.80 1.33 -1.16
#